data_AF-A0A290YZ00-F1
#
_entry.id   AF-A0A290YZ00-F1
#
_cell.length_a   1.000
_cell.length_b   1.000
_cell.length_c   1.000
_cell.angle_alpha   90.00
_cell.angle_beta   90.00
_cell.angle_gamma   90.00
#
_symmetry.space_group_name_H-M   'P 1'
#
loop_
_entity.id
_entity.type
_entity.pdbx_description
1 polymer ?
#
loop_
_entity_poly.entity_id
_entity_poly.type
_entity_poly.pdbx_seq_one_letter_code
_entity_poly.pdbx_strand_id
1 'polypeptide(L)'
;MHSDRARPDQERRSAERGPAPRARSPRAGGEAARGGPPPALSTGQLMGIQQLAGNGTASAIVQRMVEDPGDDRPGPSAEAKGKKRATPEFELANEIAPGAGEPDSPARVAAVRAALHTRLSGGPLFTPRELDLIQGCPDGWLGQVGIGTHGQAVAYLAAHSYRDWLGLDPGRRVLLATIAFERYRGTSAPASDINTPAYTLGRTLFLRQGGSEAEIAQRGDQISNAFVETLLRDTPPDEVPEHERAAQGRAVARAREVLIRVFVLLQAGLKVFDPAKGEHIDYTEGDVSRALAHGGRVNVRVPKLSLESPFFMNEFLKMKAAEERRLFATHHHHISARGAFEEQGGIEASLKNTVDAVLGLGLWSRLHGLNLAAGGWGNRDFNNDVITPDGGHGHLFIGFQPPTPWHDGVVAVGMETTAPKMPWSRKKIPSPVGYVHDARSTEKTANPESSFHGHKSEKIGGGELRDNSRLVDLNDLGPDWKNALNDLARQWEEYLAAAKLQGAEQLRRALAELVGRRRGGPPKPGAPGSGEPSGSGGPSGSGGGAA
;
A
#
# COMPACT_ATOMS: atom_id res chain seq x y z
N MET A 1 16.85 -4.25 78.60
CA MET A 1 15.56 -4.86 78.97
C MET A 1 15.34 -6.02 78.02
N HIS A 2 15.87 -7.20 78.39
CA HIS A 2 15.12 -8.44 78.74
C HIS A 2 14.26 -8.94 77.55
N SER A 3 14.73 -9.92 76.77
CA SER A 3 14.66 -11.40 77.01
C SER A 3 13.21 -11.92 76.81
N ASP A 4 12.85 -13.04 76.19
CA ASP A 4 13.43 -14.40 76.07
C ASP A 4 12.69 -15.15 74.93
N ARG A 5 13.39 -15.94 74.10
CA ARG A 5 13.36 -17.42 73.97
C ARG A 5 11.98 -18.12 73.99
N ALA A 6 11.71 -18.95 72.97
CA ALA A 6 11.88 -20.43 73.04
C ALA A 6 11.29 -21.17 71.81
N ARG A 7 12.06 -22.14 71.26
CA ARG A 7 11.59 -23.35 70.54
C ARG A 7 11.57 -24.53 71.55
N PRO A 8 10.83 -25.63 71.29
CA PRO A 8 11.40 -26.90 70.76
C PRO A 8 10.46 -27.63 69.75
N ASP A 9 10.93 -28.41 68.76
CA ASP A 9 11.32 -29.87 68.77
C ASP A 9 10.20 -30.79 69.35
N GLN A 10 9.84 -31.99 68.85
CA GLN A 10 10.49 -33.00 68.01
C GLN A 10 9.46 -34.11 67.64
N GLU A 11 9.65 -34.73 66.46
CA GLU A 11 9.52 -36.17 66.10
C GLU A 11 8.36 -37.09 66.60
N ARG A 12 7.77 -37.91 65.70
CA ARG A 12 8.08 -39.36 65.51
C ARG A 12 7.07 -40.14 64.62
N ARG A 13 7.63 -40.87 63.64
CA ARG A 13 7.42 -42.31 63.23
C ARG A 13 6.01 -42.78 62.78
N SER A 14 5.78 -43.79 61.91
CA SER A 14 6.50 -44.65 60.95
C SER A 14 5.47 -45.68 60.39
N ALA A 15 5.82 -46.36 59.28
CA ALA A 15 5.32 -47.66 58.78
C ALA A 15 3.96 -47.66 58.02
N GLU A 16 3.63 -48.47 57.02
CA GLU A 16 4.25 -49.43 56.06
C GLU A 16 3.04 -50.14 55.37
N ARG A 17 3.06 -50.45 54.06
CA ARG A 17 2.55 -51.69 53.41
C ARG A 17 2.44 -51.54 51.89
N GLY A 18 2.97 -52.54 51.17
CA GLY A 18 3.03 -52.63 49.70
C GLY A 18 1.78 -53.27 49.02
N PRO A 19 1.93 -54.08 47.95
CA PRO A 19 1.50 -53.67 46.60
C PRO A 19 0.47 -54.57 45.86
N ALA A 20 -0.13 -53.99 44.81
CA ALA A 20 -0.75 -54.55 43.58
C ALA A 20 -2.03 -55.45 43.68
N PRO A 21 -2.93 -55.40 42.68
CA PRO A 21 -2.73 -56.24 41.49
C PRO A 21 -3.07 -55.62 40.11
N ARG A 22 -2.59 -56.34 39.11
CA ARG A 22 -2.59 -56.11 37.66
C ARG A 22 -3.97 -56.35 37.01
N ALA A 23 -4.24 -55.61 35.93
CA ALA A 23 -5.00 -56.10 34.78
C ALA A 23 -4.24 -55.81 33.47
N ARG A 24 -4.41 -56.71 32.50
CA ARG A 24 -3.52 -57.04 31.38
C ARG A 24 -3.77 -56.21 30.11
N SER A 25 -2.74 -56.20 29.27
CA SER A 25 -2.56 -55.59 27.94
C SER A 25 -3.65 -55.93 26.88
N PRO A 26 -3.63 -55.27 25.71
CA PRO A 26 -2.73 -55.74 24.66
C PRO A 26 -1.80 -54.69 24.06
N ARG A 27 -0.68 -55.25 23.62
CA ARG A 27 0.55 -54.67 23.11
C ARG A 27 0.39 -54.50 21.60
N ALA A 28 0.65 -53.31 21.08
CA ALA A 28 1.08 -53.11 19.69
C ALA A 28 2.39 -52.33 19.76
N GLY A 29 3.44 -52.90 19.17
CA GLY A 29 4.80 -52.38 19.23
C GLY A 29 4.94 -51.03 18.54
N GLY A 30 5.66 -50.12 19.20
CA GLY A 30 6.14 -48.86 18.64
C GLY A 30 7.63 -48.77 18.90
N GLU A 31 8.40 -49.30 17.96
CA GLU A 31 9.84 -49.13 17.85
C GLU A 31 10.13 -47.65 17.63
N ALA A 32 10.89 -47.04 18.55
CA ALA A 32 11.29 -45.65 18.47
C ALA A 32 12.32 -45.46 17.36
N ALA A 33 11.86 -45.24 16.14
CA ALA A 33 12.68 -44.75 15.05
C ALA A 33 12.82 -43.23 15.14
N ARG A 34 14.05 -42.76 15.27
CA ARG A 34 14.45 -41.37 15.05
C ARG A 34 14.08 -40.98 13.61
N GLY A 35 13.00 -40.23 13.43
CA GLY A 35 12.61 -39.68 12.13
C GLY A 35 13.41 -38.43 11.80
N GLY A 36 14.48 -38.58 11.01
CA GLY A 36 15.00 -37.48 10.21
C GLY A 36 13.99 -37.09 9.11
N PRO A 37 14.12 -35.90 8.51
CA PRO A 37 13.24 -35.48 7.42
C PRO A 37 13.30 -36.49 6.25
N PRO A 38 12.18 -36.70 5.53
CA PRO A 38 12.17 -37.62 4.39
C PRO A 38 13.17 -37.15 3.33
N PRO A 39 13.88 -38.07 2.65
CA PRO A 39 14.78 -37.70 1.57
C PRO A 39 13.99 -37.03 0.44
N ALA A 40 14.60 -36.04 -0.18
CA ALA A 40 14.06 -35.38 -1.35
C ALA A 40 13.79 -36.41 -2.46
N LEU A 41 12.64 -36.28 -3.13
CA LEU A 41 12.29 -37.10 -4.29
C LEU A 41 13.36 -36.93 -5.37
N SER A 42 13.78 -38.03 -5.97
CA SER A 42 14.75 -37.97 -7.06
C SER A 42 14.10 -37.41 -8.34
N THR A 43 14.91 -36.83 -9.22
CA THR A 43 14.47 -36.31 -10.52
C THR A 43 13.68 -37.34 -11.33
N GLY A 44 13.97 -38.64 -11.17
CA GLY A 44 13.23 -39.73 -11.83
C GLY A 44 11.83 -39.97 -11.24
N GLN A 45 11.64 -39.76 -9.93
CA GLN A 45 10.32 -39.89 -9.28
C GLN A 45 9.38 -38.74 -9.65
N LEU A 46 9.93 -37.54 -9.86
CA LEU A 46 9.18 -36.37 -10.33
C LEU A 46 8.69 -36.53 -11.78
N MET A 47 9.50 -37.13 -12.65
CA MET A 47 9.10 -37.41 -14.04
C MET A 47 8.01 -38.48 -14.17
N GLY A 48 7.99 -39.49 -13.27
CA GLY A 48 6.96 -40.53 -13.26
C GLY A 48 5.57 -40.02 -12.88
N ILE A 49 5.48 -39.05 -11.96
CA ILE A 49 4.21 -38.42 -11.56
C ILE A 49 3.65 -37.56 -12.70
N GLN A 50 4.52 -36.96 -13.52
CA GLN A 50 4.15 -36.13 -14.66
C GLN A 50 3.55 -36.93 -15.83
N GLN A 51 3.84 -38.24 -15.92
CA GLN A 51 3.29 -39.12 -16.96
C GLN A 51 1.94 -39.77 -16.59
N LEU A 52 1.54 -39.76 -15.32
CA LEU A 52 0.36 -40.49 -14.81
C LEU A 52 -0.94 -39.66 -14.74
N ALA A 53 -0.87 -38.33 -14.84
CA ALA A 53 -2.05 -37.45 -14.75
C ALA A 53 -2.58 -37.05 -16.15
N GLY A 54 -3.42 -37.90 -16.75
CA GLY A 54 -4.02 -37.69 -18.06
C GLY A 54 -5.17 -36.65 -18.13
N ASN A 55 -5.26 -35.95 -19.27
CA ASN A 55 -6.09 -34.79 -19.62
C ASN A 55 -7.61 -35.03 -19.81
N GLY A 56 -8.28 -35.77 -18.92
CA GLY A 56 -9.72 -36.07 -19.10
C GLY A 56 -10.71 -35.02 -18.57
N THR A 57 -10.37 -34.33 -17.48
CA THR A 57 -11.35 -33.57 -16.68
C THR A 57 -11.28 -32.05 -16.89
N ALA A 58 -10.18 -31.55 -17.46
CA ALA A 58 -9.97 -30.12 -17.71
C ALA A 58 -10.78 -29.60 -18.92
N SER A 59 -11.02 -30.44 -19.93
CA SER A 59 -11.71 -30.00 -21.16
C SER A 59 -13.21 -29.71 -20.97
N ALA A 60 -13.89 -30.39 -20.04
CA ALA A 60 -15.33 -30.21 -19.81
C ALA A 60 -15.67 -28.91 -19.06
N ILE A 61 -14.72 -28.36 -18.30
CA ILE A 61 -14.90 -27.10 -17.55
C ILE A 61 -14.63 -25.90 -18.48
N VAL A 62 -13.62 -25.99 -19.34
CA VAL A 62 -13.30 -24.98 -20.35
C VAL A 62 -14.47 -24.82 -21.35
N GLN A 63 -15.12 -25.90 -21.74
CA GLN A 63 -16.20 -25.85 -22.74
C GLN A 63 -17.51 -25.24 -22.21
N ARG A 64 -17.72 -25.15 -20.88
CA ARG A 64 -18.88 -24.48 -20.27
C ARG A 64 -18.68 -22.98 -20.02
N MET A 65 -17.47 -22.45 -20.17
CA MET A 65 -17.16 -21.04 -19.88
C MET A 65 -16.99 -20.18 -21.14
N VAL A 66 -17.06 -20.78 -22.34
CA VAL A 66 -16.93 -20.08 -23.65
C VAL A 66 -18.28 -19.49 -24.13
N GLU A 67 -19.37 -19.64 -23.39
CA GLU A 67 -20.72 -19.21 -23.83
C GLU A 67 -21.16 -17.81 -23.35
N ASP A 68 -20.26 -16.95 -22.87
CA ASP A 68 -20.58 -15.54 -22.59
C ASP A 68 -19.55 -14.60 -23.26
N PRO A 69 -19.81 -14.11 -24.49
CA PRO A 69 -18.87 -13.24 -25.17
C PRO A 69 -18.96 -11.83 -24.58
N GLY A 70 -17.91 -11.45 -23.85
CA GLY A 70 -17.66 -10.07 -23.44
C GLY A 70 -17.63 -9.13 -24.65
N ASP A 71 -18.38 -8.03 -24.52
CA ASP A 71 -18.55 -6.94 -25.49
C ASP A 71 -17.21 -6.21 -25.70
N ASP A 72 -16.40 -6.69 -26.65
CA ASP A 72 -15.27 -5.98 -27.23
C ASP A 72 -15.80 -4.82 -28.09
N ARG A 73 -15.79 -3.60 -27.56
CA ARG A 73 -15.92 -2.39 -28.39
C ARG A 73 -14.62 -1.60 -28.43
N PRO A 74 -14.15 -1.24 -29.64
CA PRO A 74 -12.98 -0.41 -29.83
C PRO A 74 -13.26 1.03 -29.37
N GLY A 75 -12.26 1.65 -28.74
CA GLY A 75 -12.31 3.08 -28.39
C GLY A 75 -12.54 3.96 -29.62
N PRO A 76 -13.23 5.10 -29.48
CA PRO A 76 -13.58 5.92 -30.64
C PRO A 76 -12.34 6.54 -31.26
N SER A 77 -12.14 6.19 -32.53
CA SER A 77 -11.23 6.82 -33.48
C SER A 77 -11.48 8.33 -33.58
N ALA A 78 -10.39 9.08 -33.65
CA ALA A 78 -10.38 10.52 -33.87
C ALA A 78 -10.76 10.84 -35.32
N GLU A 79 -12.03 11.15 -35.59
CA GLU A 79 -12.44 11.96 -36.73
C GLU A 79 -13.92 12.39 -36.60
N ALA A 80 -14.17 13.59 -36.10
CA ALA A 80 -15.44 14.28 -36.30
C ALA A 80 -15.21 15.80 -36.37
N LYS A 81 -15.31 16.31 -37.59
CA LYS A 81 -15.21 17.74 -37.95
C LYS A 81 -16.36 18.55 -37.34
N GLY A 82 -16.01 19.71 -36.79
CA GLY A 82 -16.78 20.96 -36.94
C GLY A 82 -18.16 21.05 -36.29
N LYS A 83 -18.23 21.15 -34.95
CA LYS A 83 -19.25 21.95 -34.26
C LYS A 83 -18.55 22.77 -33.17
N LYS A 84 -18.88 24.06 -33.06
CA LYS A 84 -18.40 24.93 -31.97
C LYS A 84 -18.79 24.28 -30.65
N ARG A 85 -17.83 23.63 -29.99
CA ARG A 85 -18.00 22.98 -28.69
C ARG A 85 -18.26 24.09 -27.67
N ALA A 86 -19.43 24.10 -27.07
CA ALA A 86 -19.60 24.80 -25.79
C ALA A 86 -18.55 24.24 -24.83
N THR A 87 -17.97 25.08 -23.98
CA THR A 87 -16.99 24.59 -23.01
C THR A 87 -17.68 23.61 -22.05
N PRO A 88 -17.01 22.50 -21.65
CA PRO A 88 -17.60 21.47 -20.78
C PRO A 88 -18.24 22.01 -19.49
N GLU A 89 -17.78 23.17 -19.02
CA GLU A 89 -18.29 23.88 -17.84
C GLU A 89 -19.73 24.39 -18.00
N PHE A 90 -20.14 24.78 -19.22
CA PHE A 90 -21.50 25.25 -19.46
C PHE A 90 -22.52 24.11 -19.57
N GLU A 91 -22.09 22.90 -19.92
CA GLU A 91 -22.99 21.74 -20.08
C GLU A 91 -23.44 21.23 -18.69
N LEU A 92 -22.51 21.00 -17.77
CA LEU A 92 -22.85 20.43 -16.46
C LEU A 92 -23.62 21.40 -15.54
N ALA A 93 -23.32 22.70 -15.57
CA ALA A 93 -24.08 23.69 -14.82
C ALA A 93 -25.55 23.77 -15.28
N ASN A 94 -25.79 23.63 -16.59
CA ASN A 94 -27.15 23.57 -17.14
C ASN A 94 -27.84 22.23 -16.78
N GLU A 95 -27.07 21.15 -16.72
CA GLU A 95 -27.58 19.84 -16.32
C GLU A 95 -27.98 19.76 -14.84
N ILE A 96 -27.25 20.44 -13.94
CA ILE A 96 -27.53 20.49 -12.50
C ILE A 96 -28.81 21.30 -12.20
N ALA A 97 -29.11 22.35 -12.98
CA ALA A 97 -30.27 23.20 -12.72
C ALA A 97 -31.60 22.50 -13.07
N PRO A 98 -32.62 22.49 -12.19
CA PRO A 98 -33.85 21.72 -12.40
C PRO A 98 -34.76 22.17 -13.58
N GLY A 99 -34.37 23.15 -14.40
CA GLY A 99 -35.23 23.76 -15.43
C GLY A 99 -34.78 23.68 -16.89
N ALA A 100 -33.67 23.02 -17.22
CA ALA A 100 -33.22 22.85 -18.61
C ALA A 100 -33.65 21.48 -19.19
N GLY A 101 -34.85 21.40 -19.78
CA GLY A 101 -35.39 20.18 -20.43
C GLY A 101 -36.45 19.44 -19.61
N GLU A 102 -36.84 18.22 -20.03
CA GLU A 102 -37.77 17.38 -19.25
C GLU A 102 -37.19 17.13 -17.85
N PRO A 103 -37.81 17.67 -16.77
CA PRO A 103 -37.11 17.94 -15.52
C PRO A 103 -36.49 16.72 -14.86
N ASP A 104 -37.09 15.54 -15.01
CA ASP A 104 -36.74 14.34 -14.25
C ASP A 104 -36.71 13.07 -15.11
N SER A 105 -36.40 13.19 -16.42
CA SER A 105 -36.36 11.99 -17.26
C SER A 105 -35.23 11.05 -16.78
N PRO A 106 -35.46 9.73 -16.72
CA PRO A 106 -34.41 8.76 -16.34
C PRO A 106 -33.13 8.89 -17.17
N ALA A 107 -33.27 9.28 -18.44
CA ALA A 107 -32.14 9.52 -19.35
C ALA A 107 -31.29 10.72 -18.91
N ARG A 108 -31.92 11.83 -18.47
CA ARG A 108 -31.23 12.99 -17.95
C ARG A 108 -30.48 12.66 -16.67
N VAL A 109 -31.13 12.00 -15.72
CA VAL A 109 -30.50 11.56 -14.46
C VAL A 109 -29.28 10.68 -14.74
N ALA A 110 -29.39 9.73 -15.67
CA ALA A 110 -28.28 8.86 -16.07
C ALA A 110 -27.12 9.65 -16.70
N ALA A 111 -27.41 10.64 -17.55
CA ALA A 111 -26.41 11.50 -18.16
C ALA A 111 -25.63 12.30 -17.11
N VAL A 112 -26.32 12.96 -16.16
CA VAL A 112 -25.66 13.71 -15.09
C VAL A 112 -24.80 12.79 -14.22
N ARG A 113 -25.29 11.60 -13.87
CA ARG A 113 -24.51 10.63 -13.08
C ARG A 113 -23.26 10.16 -13.83
N ALA A 114 -23.35 9.95 -15.14
CA ALA A 114 -22.20 9.59 -15.97
C ALA A 114 -21.17 10.73 -16.06
N ALA A 115 -21.62 11.98 -16.19
CA ALA A 115 -20.77 13.16 -16.14
C ALA A 115 -20.05 13.29 -14.79
N LEU A 116 -20.76 13.10 -13.68
CA LEU A 116 -20.19 13.14 -12.33
C LEU A 116 -19.21 12.00 -12.06
N HIS A 117 -19.47 10.81 -12.58
CA HIS A 117 -18.52 9.68 -12.50
C HIS A 117 -17.22 10.01 -13.25
N THR A 118 -17.32 10.60 -14.43
CA THR A 118 -16.17 11.08 -15.20
C THR A 118 -15.42 12.17 -14.43
N ARG A 119 -16.16 13.12 -13.84
CA ARG A 119 -15.62 14.23 -13.04
C ARG A 119 -14.88 13.77 -11.79
N LEU A 120 -15.36 12.73 -11.10
CA LEU A 120 -14.65 12.12 -9.96
C LEU A 120 -13.26 11.60 -10.37
N SER A 121 -13.13 11.11 -11.60
CA SER A 121 -11.89 10.48 -12.09
C SER A 121 -10.98 11.43 -12.84
N GLY A 122 -11.47 12.56 -13.36
CA GLY A 122 -10.70 13.49 -14.19
C GLY A 122 -10.69 14.94 -13.70
N GLY A 123 -11.60 15.33 -12.81
CA GLY A 123 -11.90 16.72 -12.51
C GLY A 123 -12.85 17.35 -13.56
N PRO A 124 -13.17 18.64 -13.43
CA PRO A 124 -12.70 19.56 -12.40
C PRO A 124 -13.45 19.42 -11.05
N LEU A 125 -13.07 20.19 -10.03
CA LEU A 125 -13.92 20.46 -8.86
C LEU A 125 -15.15 21.27 -9.26
N PHE A 126 -16.21 21.30 -8.44
CA PHE A 126 -17.34 22.20 -8.69
C PHE A 126 -16.87 23.67 -8.68
N THR A 127 -17.36 24.44 -9.64
CA THR A 127 -17.13 25.88 -9.72
C THR A 127 -18.00 26.62 -8.71
N PRO A 128 -17.69 27.88 -8.35
CA PRO A 128 -18.54 28.69 -7.48
C PRO A 128 -20.00 28.77 -7.97
N ARG A 129 -20.20 28.93 -9.28
CA ARG A 129 -21.54 28.94 -9.88
C ARG A 129 -22.28 27.61 -9.68
N GLU A 130 -21.60 26.48 -9.81
CA GLU A 130 -22.22 25.17 -9.59
C GLU A 130 -22.53 24.94 -8.11
N LEU A 131 -21.68 25.43 -7.19
CA LEU A 131 -21.97 25.39 -5.75
C LEU A 131 -23.21 26.23 -5.41
N ASP A 132 -23.35 27.43 -5.98
CA ASP A 132 -24.55 28.27 -5.82
C ASP A 132 -25.81 27.55 -6.34
N LEU A 133 -25.72 26.89 -7.49
CA LEU A 133 -26.81 26.08 -8.04
C LEU A 133 -27.16 24.90 -7.14
N ILE A 134 -26.16 24.19 -6.60
CA ILE A 134 -26.37 23.08 -5.66
C ILE A 134 -27.03 23.59 -4.36
N GLN A 135 -26.66 24.77 -3.86
CA GLN A 135 -27.28 25.36 -2.68
C GLN A 135 -28.73 25.81 -2.92
N GLY A 136 -29.05 26.29 -4.13
CA GLY A 136 -30.40 26.74 -4.50
C GLY A 136 -31.33 25.66 -5.05
N CYS A 137 -30.84 24.44 -5.28
CA CYS A 137 -31.59 23.36 -5.92
C CYS A 137 -32.44 22.55 -4.91
N PRO A 138 -33.67 22.13 -5.26
CA PRO A 138 -34.46 21.25 -4.41
C PRO A 138 -33.76 19.92 -4.11
N ASP A 139 -33.87 19.46 -2.85
CA ASP A 139 -33.23 18.25 -2.34
C ASP A 139 -33.52 16.99 -3.16
N GLY A 140 -34.74 16.87 -3.69
CA GLY A 140 -35.19 15.70 -4.45
C GLY A 140 -34.37 15.44 -5.70
N TRP A 141 -34.06 16.50 -6.48
CA TRP A 141 -33.27 16.38 -7.71
C TRP A 141 -31.82 16.00 -7.41
N LEU A 142 -31.18 16.70 -6.46
CA LEU A 142 -29.78 16.45 -6.08
C LEU A 142 -29.56 15.02 -5.56
N GLY A 143 -30.57 14.46 -4.88
CA GLY A 143 -30.58 13.06 -4.47
C GLY A 143 -30.62 12.09 -5.64
N GLN A 144 -31.46 12.35 -6.66
CA GLN A 144 -31.58 11.49 -7.84
C GLN A 144 -30.28 11.43 -8.66
N VAL A 145 -29.62 12.57 -8.84
CA VAL A 145 -28.35 12.65 -9.58
C VAL A 145 -27.12 12.29 -8.73
N GLY A 146 -27.30 11.96 -7.45
CA GLY A 146 -26.23 11.47 -6.57
C GLY A 146 -25.22 12.54 -6.14
N ILE A 147 -25.62 13.82 -6.08
CA ILE A 147 -24.81 14.90 -5.51
C ILE A 147 -25.11 15.04 -4.01
N GLY A 148 -26.38 14.93 -3.62
CA GLY A 148 -26.84 15.30 -2.28
C GLY A 148 -26.84 16.82 -2.06
N THR A 149 -27.29 17.27 -0.89
CA THR A 149 -27.39 18.69 -0.59
C THR A 149 -26.08 19.25 -0.02
N HIS A 150 -25.87 20.56 -0.14
CA HIS A 150 -24.73 21.23 0.50
C HIS A 150 -24.72 21.03 2.03
N GLY A 151 -25.89 21.10 2.67
CA GLY A 151 -26.02 20.84 4.11
C GLY A 151 -25.61 19.42 4.51
N GLN A 152 -25.99 18.40 3.73
CA GLN A 152 -25.54 17.02 3.93
C GLN A 152 -24.03 16.86 3.76
N ALA A 153 -23.44 17.60 2.81
CA ALA A 153 -22.00 17.57 2.59
C ALA A 153 -21.24 18.20 3.78
N VAL A 154 -21.66 19.38 4.24
CA VAL A 154 -21.07 20.05 5.42
C VAL A 154 -21.21 19.18 6.67
N ALA A 155 -22.38 18.57 6.90
CA ALA A 155 -22.60 17.68 8.03
C ALA A 155 -21.70 16.44 7.99
N TYR A 156 -21.48 15.86 6.80
CA TYR A 156 -20.59 14.73 6.62
C TYR A 156 -19.13 15.09 6.93
N LEU A 157 -18.64 16.22 6.41
CA LEU A 157 -17.28 16.70 6.70
C LEU A 157 -17.08 16.97 8.19
N ALA A 158 -18.07 17.60 8.85
CA ALA A 158 -18.03 17.89 10.28
C ALA A 158 -18.05 16.64 11.17
N ALA A 159 -18.60 15.52 10.67
CA ALA A 159 -18.65 14.27 11.42
C ALA A 159 -17.30 13.54 11.49
N HIS A 160 -16.32 13.87 10.63
CA HIS A 160 -15.02 13.19 10.53
C HIS A 160 -15.14 11.65 10.52
N SER A 161 -16.12 11.11 9.79
CA SER A 161 -16.35 9.68 9.66
C SER A 161 -16.46 9.29 8.19
N TYR A 162 -15.37 8.76 7.65
CA TYR A 162 -15.18 8.41 6.25
C TYR A 162 -15.32 6.91 5.97
N ARG A 163 -15.83 6.13 6.92
CA ARG A 163 -15.96 4.66 6.82
C ARG A 163 -16.78 4.18 5.64
N ASP A 164 -17.72 4.99 5.17
CA ASP A 164 -18.58 4.74 4.02
C ASP A 164 -18.17 5.53 2.78
N TRP A 165 -17.01 6.21 2.81
CA TRP A 165 -16.54 7.13 1.77
C TRP A 165 -16.62 6.52 0.37
N LEU A 166 -16.16 5.29 0.19
CA LEU A 166 -16.21 4.62 -1.11
C LEU A 166 -17.60 4.16 -1.54
N GLY A 167 -18.55 4.08 -0.60
CA GLY A 167 -19.95 3.80 -0.87
C GLY A 167 -20.75 5.03 -1.28
N LEU A 168 -20.19 6.24 -1.17
CA LEU A 168 -20.84 7.47 -1.59
C LEU A 168 -20.90 7.58 -3.13
N ASP A 169 -22.02 8.12 -3.62
CA ASP A 169 -22.18 8.47 -5.03
C ASP A 169 -21.03 9.37 -5.53
N PRO A 170 -20.60 9.23 -6.80
CA PRO A 170 -19.52 10.04 -7.35
C PRO A 170 -19.75 11.55 -7.20
N GLY A 171 -20.98 12.04 -7.45
CA GLY A 171 -21.31 13.45 -7.32
C GLY A 171 -21.11 13.97 -5.90
N ARG A 172 -21.56 13.21 -4.90
CA ARG A 172 -21.39 13.54 -3.49
C ARG A 172 -19.92 13.60 -3.08
N ARG A 173 -19.09 12.68 -3.57
CA ARG A 173 -17.63 12.73 -3.32
C ARG A 173 -16.97 13.96 -3.95
N VAL A 174 -17.36 14.35 -5.16
CA VAL A 174 -16.85 15.58 -5.79
C VAL A 174 -17.30 16.81 -5.02
N LEU A 175 -18.53 16.85 -4.50
CA LEU A 175 -19.02 17.96 -3.68
C LEU A 175 -18.24 18.06 -2.35
N LEU A 176 -18.10 16.95 -1.64
CA LEU A 176 -17.30 16.87 -0.41
C LEU A 176 -15.86 17.30 -0.64
N ALA A 177 -15.25 16.83 -1.74
CA ALA A 177 -13.89 17.18 -2.12
C ALA A 177 -13.74 18.67 -2.46
N THR A 178 -14.73 19.26 -3.13
CA THR A 178 -14.74 20.70 -3.44
C THR A 178 -14.78 21.51 -2.15
N ILE A 179 -15.76 21.25 -1.27
CA ILE A 179 -15.93 22.00 -0.02
C ILE A 179 -14.70 21.83 0.90
N ALA A 180 -14.21 20.60 1.08
CA ALA A 180 -13.07 20.34 1.94
C ALA A 180 -11.80 21.02 1.43
N PHE A 181 -11.54 20.96 0.13
CA PHE A 181 -10.36 21.57 -0.46
C PHE A 181 -10.43 23.10 -0.40
N GLU A 182 -11.53 23.72 -0.81
CA GLU A 182 -11.69 25.19 -0.73
C GLU A 182 -11.55 25.72 0.70
N ARG A 183 -12.05 24.97 1.69
CA ARG A 183 -11.98 25.37 3.10
C ARG A 183 -10.55 25.44 3.64
N TYR A 184 -9.69 24.50 3.25
CA TYR A 184 -8.37 24.33 3.86
C TYR A 184 -7.19 24.65 2.93
N ARG A 185 -7.43 24.83 1.63
CA ARG A 185 -6.41 25.23 0.66
C ARG A 185 -5.79 26.58 1.04
N GLY A 186 -4.47 26.65 0.99
CA GLY A 186 -3.72 27.88 1.31
C GLY A 186 -3.75 28.26 2.79
N THR A 187 -4.27 27.40 3.66
CA THR A 187 -4.32 27.62 5.11
C THR A 187 -3.34 26.69 5.83
N SER A 188 -2.97 27.04 7.05
CA SER A 188 -2.21 26.17 7.97
C SER A 188 -3.14 25.24 8.76
N ALA A 189 -4.00 24.49 8.06
CA ALA A 189 -4.92 23.54 8.67
C ALA A 189 -4.18 22.34 9.28
N PRO A 190 -4.69 21.76 10.38
CA PRO A 190 -4.07 20.60 11.01
C PRO A 190 -4.15 19.35 10.12
N ALA A 191 -3.24 18.39 10.35
CA ALA A 191 -3.16 17.15 9.58
C ALA A 191 -4.49 16.37 9.56
N SER A 192 -5.28 16.42 10.65
CA SER A 192 -6.59 15.78 10.75
C SER A 192 -7.62 16.30 9.74
N ASP A 193 -7.44 17.51 9.22
CA ASP A 193 -8.31 18.12 8.20
C ASP A 193 -7.78 17.84 6.79
N ILE A 194 -6.46 17.99 6.60
CA ILE A 194 -5.83 17.91 5.26
C ILE A 194 -5.42 16.49 4.84
N ASN A 195 -5.45 15.51 5.75
CA ASN A 195 -5.19 14.10 5.43
C ASN A 195 -6.49 13.30 5.19
N THR A 196 -7.65 13.97 5.17
CA THR A 196 -8.94 13.34 4.89
C THR A 196 -9.06 12.96 3.41
N PRO A 197 -9.78 11.87 3.07
CA PRO A 197 -9.97 11.47 1.67
C PRO A 197 -10.74 12.51 0.85
N ALA A 198 -11.57 13.35 1.49
CA ALA A 198 -12.22 14.47 0.82
C ALA A 198 -11.21 15.54 0.40
N TYR A 199 -10.34 15.99 1.31
CA TYR A 199 -9.33 17.00 0.99
C TYR A 199 -8.31 16.49 -0.04
N THR A 200 -7.80 15.27 0.13
CA THR A 200 -6.79 14.71 -0.77
C THR A 200 -7.35 14.44 -2.17
N LEU A 201 -8.60 13.97 -2.28
CA LEU A 201 -9.31 13.93 -3.56
C LEU A 201 -9.42 15.33 -4.16
N GLY A 202 -9.83 16.32 -3.36
CA GLY A 202 -10.02 17.69 -3.83
C GLY A 202 -8.74 18.29 -4.42
N ARG A 203 -7.62 18.13 -3.70
CA ARG A 203 -6.30 18.51 -4.18
C ARG A 203 -5.90 17.76 -5.45
N THR A 204 -6.18 16.46 -5.53
CA THR A 204 -5.88 15.65 -6.73
C THR A 204 -6.62 16.20 -7.95
N LEU A 205 -7.91 16.50 -7.82
CA LEU A 205 -8.73 17.07 -8.90
C LEU A 205 -8.27 18.47 -9.30
N PHE A 206 -7.79 19.26 -8.35
CA PHE A 206 -7.21 20.57 -8.60
C PHE A 206 -5.87 20.48 -9.35
N LEU A 207 -4.96 19.60 -8.91
CA LEU A 207 -3.64 19.43 -9.53
C LEU A 207 -3.72 19.04 -11.01
N ARG A 208 -4.72 18.23 -11.39
CA ARG A 208 -4.97 17.86 -12.80
C ARG A 208 -5.35 19.03 -13.71
N GLN A 209 -5.79 20.14 -13.14
CA GLN A 209 -6.10 21.37 -13.87
C GLN A 209 -4.92 22.36 -13.88
N GLY A 210 -3.70 21.89 -13.62
CA GLY A 210 -2.52 22.75 -13.54
C GLY A 210 -2.43 23.48 -12.21
N GLY A 211 -2.67 22.77 -11.11
CA GLY A 211 -2.54 23.33 -9.76
C GLY A 211 -1.13 23.88 -9.46
N SER A 212 -0.94 24.51 -8.30
CA SER A 212 0.32 25.22 -8.02
C SER A 212 1.40 24.32 -7.42
N GLU A 213 2.65 24.78 -7.50
CA GLU A 213 3.80 24.15 -6.83
C GLU A 213 3.56 23.95 -5.32
N ALA A 214 2.81 24.83 -4.67
CA ALA A 214 2.50 24.70 -3.24
C ALA A 214 1.64 23.45 -2.96
N GLU A 215 0.65 23.15 -3.80
CA GLU A 215 -0.15 21.93 -3.64
C GLU A 215 0.63 20.67 -4.04
N ILE A 216 1.55 20.77 -5.00
CA ILE A 216 2.46 19.67 -5.34
C ILE A 216 3.38 19.34 -4.15
N ALA A 217 3.96 20.37 -3.53
CA ALA A 217 4.82 20.25 -2.36
C ALA A 217 4.06 19.68 -1.16
N GLN A 218 2.88 20.23 -0.83
CA GLN A 218 2.07 19.73 0.29
C GLN A 218 1.71 18.24 0.12
N ARG A 219 1.38 17.80 -1.09
CA ARG A 219 1.16 16.37 -1.39
C ARG A 219 2.42 15.54 -1.11
N GLY A 220 3.58 16.02 -1.58
CA GLY A 220 4.87 15.39 -1.32
C GLY A 220 5.15 15.25 0.18
N ASP A 221 4.96 16.33 0.93
CA ASP A 221 5.15 16.37 2.37
C ASP A 221 4.22 15.40 3.09
N GLN A 222 2.94 15.31 2.71
CA GLN A 222 2.01 14.35 3.31
C GLN A 222 2.43 12.91 3.07
N ILE A 223 2.81 12.56 1.84
CA ILE A 223 3.28 11.23 1.48
C ILE A 223 4.54 10.89 2.30
N SER A 224 5.55 11.77 2.27
CA SER A 224 6.82 11.55 2.95
C SER A 224 6.63 11.50 4.47
N ASN A 225 5.83 12.37 5.07
CA ASN A 225 5.52 12.33 6.50
C ASN A 225 4.80 11.04 6.92
N ALA A 226 3.86 10.51 6.12
CA ALA A 226 3.19 9.26 6.44
C ALA A 226 4.20 8.09 6.52
N PHE A 227 5.18 8.04 5.62
CA PHE A 227 6.28 7.06 5.71
C PHE A 227 7.20 7.31 6.91
N VAL A 228 7.58 8.57 7.16
CA VAL A 228 8.43 8.92 8.32
C VAL A 228 7.76 8.49 9.62
N GLU A 229 6.48 8.81 9.84
CA GLU A 229 5.76 8.39 11.06
C GLU A 229 5.67 6.87 11.18
N THR A 230 5.43 6.17 10.07
CA THR A 230 5.43 4.69 10.02
C THR A 230 6.76 4.10 10.47
N LEU A 231 7.87 4.75 10.09
CA LEU A 231 9.24 4.31 10.40
C LEU A 231 9.76 4.82 11.75
N LEU A 232 9.16 5.86 12.33
CA LEU A 232 9.62 6.49 13.55
C LEU A 232 9.01 5.83 14.80
N ARG A 233 7.69 5.60 14.80
CA ARG A 233 6.92 5.18 15.99
C ARG A 233 7.11 3.68 16.30
N ASP A 234 7.71 3.33 17.44
CA ASP A 234 7.87 1.95 17.97
C ASP A 234 7.19 1.73 19.33
N THR A 235 6.54 2.76 19.88
CA THR A 235 5.94 2.66 21.22
C THR A 235 4.47 2.28 21.11
N PRO A 236 4.00 1.24 21.85
CA PRO A 236 2.59 0.88 21.86
C PRO A 236 1.74 2.01 22.44
N PRO A 237 0.61 2.37 21.81
CA PRO A 237 -0.36 3.30 22.39
C PRO A 237 -1.06 2.65 23.59
N ASP A 238 -1.58 3.47 24.50
CA ASP A 238 -2.20 2.98 25.73
C ASP A 238 -3.53 2.26 25.47
N GLU A 239 -4.21 2.64 24.39
CA GLU A 239 -5.47 2.07 23.94
C GLU A 239 -5.34 0.64 23.39
N VAL A 240 -4.13 0.18 23.06
CA VAL A 240 -3.93 -1.22 22.63
C VAL A 240 -3.97 -2.13 23.85
N PRO A 241 -4.83 -3.18 23.87
CA PRO A 241 -4.90 -4.12 24.96
C PRO A 241 -3.53 -4.74 25.27
N GLU A 242 -3.20 -4.86 26.56
CA GLU A 242 -1.87 -5.33 27.01
C GLU A 242 -1.46 -6.67 26.36
N HIS A 243 -2.41 -7.60 26.22
CA HIS A 243 -2.19 -8.91 25.60
C HIS A 243 -1.86 -8.83 24.10
N GLU A 244 -2.22 -7.73 23.41
CA GLU A 244 -1.90 -7.50 22.00
C GLU A 244 -0.63 -6.68 21.79
N ARG A 245 -0.23 -5.82 22.76
CA ARG A 245 0.89 -4.88 22.63
C ARG A 245 2.18 -5.55 22.16
N ALA A 246 2.53 -6.70 22.76
CA ALA A 246 3.75 -7.41 22.41
C ALA A 246 3.70 -7.99 20.98
N ALA A 247 2.55 -8.49 20.54
CA ALA A 247 2.38 -9.04 19.20
C ALA A 247 2.38 -7.92 18.14
N GLN A 248 1.64 -6.84 18.38
CA GLN A 248 1.64 -5.66 17.51
C GLN A 248 3.02 -5.00 17.44
N GLY A 249 3.72 -4.87 18.58
CA GLY A 249 5.08 -4.32 18.62
C GLY A 249 6.07 -5.12 17.78
N ARG A 250 5.99 -6.47 17.81
CA ARG A 250 6.78 -7.33 16.91
C ARG A 250 6.43 -7.10 15.45
N ALA A 251 5.14 -6.98 15.11
CA ALA A 251 4.69 -6.71 13.75
C ALA A 251 5.19 -5.34 13.23
N VAL A 252 5.10 -4.29 14.05
CA VAL A 252 5.61 -2.94 13.72
C VAL A 252 7.12 -2.97 13.53
N ALA A 253 7.89 -3.54 14.47
CA ALA A 253 9.34 -3.62 14.36
C ALA A 253 9.76 -4.36 13.08
N ARG A 254 9.05 -5.44 12.76
CA ARG A 254 9.33 -6.23 11.56
C ARG A 254 9.01 -5.48 10.27
N ALA A 255 7.83 -4.86 10.20
CA ALA A 255 7.43 -4.03 9.07
C ALA A 255 8.43 -2.89 8.80
N ARG A 256 8.87 -2.20 9.86
CA ARG A 256 9.87 -1.13 9.79
C ARG A 256 11.20 -1.62 9.24
N GLU A 257 11.69 -2.75 9.73
CA GLU A 257 12.96 -3.32 9.29
C GLU A 257 12.96 -3.63 7.78
N VAL A 258 11.89 -4.28 7.28
CA VAL A 258 11.75 -4.57 5.85
C VAL A 258 11.60 -3.28 5.04
N LEU A 259 10.77 -2.34 5.51
CA LEU A 259 10.49 -1.11 4.79
C LEU A 259 11.72 -0.20 4.68
N ILE A 260 12.59 -0.16 5.69
CA ILE A 260 13.89 0.54 5.60
C ILE A 260 14.75 -0.08 4.47
N ARG A 261 14.84 -1.42 4.40
CA ARG A 261 15.61 -2.10 3.34
C ARG A 261 15.01 -1.87 1.95
N VAL A 262 13.69 -1.77 1.84
CA VAL A 262 13.02 -1.33 0.61
C VAL A 262 13.45 0.08 0.22
N PHE A 263 13.42 1.04 1.15
CA PHE A 263 13.85 2.41 0.84
C PHE A 263 15.33 2.51 0.45
N VAL A 264 16.18 1.68 1.05
CA VAL A 264 17.59 1.56 0.62
C VAL A 264 17.70 1.11 -0.84
N LEU A 265 16.87 0.15 -1.30
CA LEU A 265 16.85 -0.25 -2.71
C LEU A 265 16.41 0.89 -3.63
N LEU A 266 15.39 1.65 -3.24
CA LEU A 266 14.93 2.80 -4.03
C LEU A 266 15.99 3.89 -4.09
N GLN A 267 16.69 4.15 -2.98
CA GLN A 267 17.81 5.08 -2.93
C GLN A 267 18.97 4.62 -3.83
N ALA A 268 19.22 3.31 -3.91
CA ALA A 268 20.28 2.75 -4.74
C ALA A 268 20.08 3.05 -6.24
N GLY A 269 18.86 2.87 -6.76
CA GLY A 269 18.68 2.80 -8.21
C GLY A 269 17.27 3.01 -8.75
N LEU A 270 16.37 3.70 -8.04
CA LEU A 270 15.03 3.94 -8.57
C LEU A 270 15.09 4.71 -9.90
N LYS A 271 14.49 4.09 -10.91
CA LYS A 271 14.23 4.62 -12.24
C LYS A 271 12.74 4.60 -12.54
N VAL A 272 12.32 5.50 -13.43
CA VAL A 272 10.96 5.56 -13.96
C VAL A 272 10.99 5.44 -15.47
N PHE A 273 10.01 4.75 -16.05
CA PHE A 273 9.90 4.66 -17.50
C PHE A 273 9.40 5.97 -18.10
N ASP A 274 10.11 6.50 -19.09
CA ASP A 274 9.73 7.67 -19.88
C ASP A 274 9.24 7.21 -21.26
N PRO A 275 7.92 7.21 -21.53
CA PRO A 275 7.38 6.77 -22.82
C PRO A 275 7.84 7.62 -24.01
N ALA A 276 8.19 8.89 -23.78
CA ALA A 276 8.66 9.77 -24.85
C ALA A 276 10.05 9.36 -25.33
N LYS A 277 10.87 8.79 -24.44
CA LYS A 277 12.22 8.27 -24.76
C LYS A 277 12.24 6.76 -24.98
N GLY A 278 11.23 6.04 -24.51
CA GLY A 278 11.17 4.58 -24.57
C GLY A 278 12.20 3.91 -23.66
N GLU A 279 12.64 4.57 -22.58
CA GLU A 279 13.67 4.06 -21.68
C GLU A 279 13.39 4.37 -20.21
N HIS A 280 14.09 3.67 -19.31
CA HIS A 280 14.08 3.96 -17.88
C HIS A 280 15.11 5.04 -17.54
N ILE A 281 14.64 6.16 -17.00
CA ILE A 281 15.48 7.27 -16.54
C ILE A 281 15.58 7.29 -15.02
N ASP A 282 16.71 7.76 -14.51
CA ASP A 282 16.91 7.94 -13.07
C ASP A 282 15.86 8.90 -12.49
N TYR A 283 15.19 8.46 -11.43
CA TYR A 283 14.18 9.28 -10.78
C TYR A 283 14.84 10.25 -9.78
N THR A 284 15.07 11.49 -10.23
CA THR A 284 15.71 12.55 -9.45
C THR A 284 14.79 13.74 -9.14
N GLU A 285 13.64 13.80 -9.80
CA GLU A 285 12.69 14.92 -9.74
C GLU A 285 11.85 14.97 -8.44
N GLY A 286 11.79 13.87 -7.69
CA GLY A 286 11.03 13.81 -6.45
C GLY A 286 11.51 12.76 -5.47
N ASP A 287 10.72 12.57 -4.41
CA ASP A 287 11.03 11.66 -3.31
C ASP A 287 10.78 10.21 -3.69
N VAL A 288 11.66 9.30 -3.25
CA VAL A 288 11.52 7.86 -3.51
C VAL A 288 10.26 7.28 -2.88
N SER A 289 9.73 7.89 -1.81
CA SER A 289 8.43 7.58 -1.20
C SER A 289 7.27 7.53 -2.20
N ARG A 290 7.29 8.39 -3.23
CA ARG A 290 6.26 8.43 -4.28
C ARG A 290 6.20 7.15 -5.08
N ALA A 291 7.31 6.42 -5.21
CA ALA A 291 7.33 5.14 -5.93
C ALA A 291 6.43 4.09 -5.27
N LEU A 292 6.14 4.22 -3.97
CA LEU A 292 5.30 3.28 -3.21
C LEU A 292 3.92 3.85 -2.88
N ALA A 293 3.77 5.18 -2.82
CA ALA A 293 2.55 5.82 -2.33
C ALA A 293 1.34 5.72 -3.28
N HIS A 294 1.53 5.62 -4.59
CA HIS A 294 0.43 5.70 -5.55
C HIS A 294 -0.12 4.32 -5.98
N GLY A 295 0.15 3.27 -5.20
CA GLY A 295 -0.21 1.89 -5.55
C GLY A 295 0.57 1.33 -6.74
N GLY A 296 0.23 0.12 -7.17
CA GLY A 296 1.07 -0.67 -8.10
C GLY A 296 2.35 -1.15 -7.42
N ARG A 297 3.36 -1.47 -8.23
CA ARG A 297 4.60 -2.10 -7.75
C ARG A 297 5.84 -1.40 -8.31
N VAL A 298 6.91 -1.45 -7.53
CA VAL A 298 8.28 -1.20 -7.98
C VAL A 298 8.92 -2.56 -8.23
N ASN A 299 9.46 -2.75 -9.42
CA ASN A 299 10.15 -3.97 -9.78
C ASN A 299 11.65 -3.79 -9.58
N VAL A 300 12.30 -4.78 -8.98
CA VAL A 300 13.74 -4.83 -8.78
C VAL A 300 14.26 -6.00 -9.58
N ARG A 301 15.05 -5.72 -10.63
CA ARG A 301 15.69 -6.76 -11.44
C ARG A 301 16.93 -7.27 -10.70
N VAL A 302 16.97 -8.58 -10.48
CA VAL A 302 18.06 -9.26 -9.77
C VAL A 302 18.92 -10.01 -10.79
N PRO A 303 20.19 -9.65 -10.98
CA PRO A 303 21.05 -10.29 -11.97
C PRO A 303 21.14 -11.80 -11.77
N LYS A 304 21.15 -12.55 -12.88
CA LYS A 304 21.44 -13.99 -12.89
C LYS A 304 22.74 -14.31 -12.15
N LEU A 305 22.76 -15.43 -11.43
CA LEU A 305 23.90 -15.83 -10.61
C LEU A 305 24.64 -17.01 -11.23
N SER A 306 25.97 -16.97 -11.27
CA SER A 306 26.77 -18.05 -11.82
C SER A 306 26.89 -19.25 -10.87
N LEU A 307 27.15 -19.03 -9.57
CA LEU A 307 27.38 -20.10 -8.57
C LEU A 307 26.95 -19.76 -7.14
N GLU A 308 26.27 -18.64 -6.92
CA GLU A 308 25.96 -18.11 -5.58
C GLU A 308 24.53 -18.39 -5.10
N SER A 309 24.25 -18.18 -3.81
CA SER A 309 22.91 -18.35 -3.23
C SER A 309 21.87 -17.50 -3.98
N PRO A 310 20.82 -18.12 -4.56
CA PRO A 310 19.76 -17.41 -5.27
C PRO A 310 18.80 -16.69 -4.32
N PHE A 311 19.00 -16.80 -3.01
CA PHE A 311 18.11 -16.22 -1.99
C PHE A 311 18.67 -14.95 -1.33
N PHE A 312 19.76 -14.37 -1.86
CA PHE A 312 20.35 -13.12 -1.36
C PHE A 312 19.32 -12.03 -1.08
N MET A 313 18.38 -11.81 -2.00
CA MET A 313 17.37 -10.74 -1.82
C MET A 313 16.40 -11.01 -0.67
N ASN A 314 16.10 -12.27 -0.36
CA ASN A 314 15.33 -12.58 0.85
C ASN A 314 16.12 -12.23 2.10
N GLU A 315 17.41 -12.53 2.13
CA GLU A 315 18.29 -12.22 3.26
C GLU A 315 18.47 -10.71 3.42
N PHE A 316 18.72 -10.00 2.31
CA PHE A 316 18.86 -8.54 2.30
C PHE A 316 17.60 -7.81 2.79
N LEU A 317 16.43 -8.22 2.30
CA LEU A 317 15.13 -7.73 2.76
C LEU A 317 14.71 -8.32 4.12
N LYS A 318 15.53 -9.23 4.66
CA LYS A 318 15.36 -9.93 5.94
C LYS A 318 14.08 -10.77 6.02
N MET A 319 13.52 -11.18 4.88
CA MET A 319 12.28 -11.95 4.76
C MET A 319 12.40 -13.31 5.45
N LYS A 320 11.47 -13.65 6.35
CA LYS A 320 11.45 -14.95 7.02
C LYS A 320 10.61 -15.95 6.24
N ALA A 321 11.15 -17.15 6.04
CA ALA A 321 10.64 -18.13 5.06
C ALA A 321 9.34 -18.88 5.45
N ALA A 322 8.71 -18.64 6.61
CA ALA A 322 7.53 -19.41 7.03
C ALA A 322 6.34 -18.54 7.46
N GLU A 323 6.53 -17.60 8.38
CA GLU A 323 5.44 -16.82 8.99
C GLU A 323 4.93 -15.67 8.10
N GLU A 324 5.75 -15.21 7.16
CA GLU A 324 5.43 -14.09 6.27
C GLU A 324 4.93 -14.57 4.91
N ARG A 325 4.90 -15.88 4.66
CA ARG A 325 4.49 -16.45 3.36
C ARG A 325 2.99 -16.35 3.18
N ARG A 326 2.58 -15.96 1.98
CA ARG A 326 1.18 -15.89 1.58
C ARG A 326 0.93 -16.86 0.44
N LEU A 327 -0.26 -17.46 0.44
CA LEU A 327 -0.65 -18.48 -0.55
C LEU A 327 -1.15 -17.89 -1.86
N PHE A 328 -1.40 -16.58 -1.93
CA PHE A 328 -1.96 -15.94 -3.13
C PHE A 328 -1.55 -14.45 -3.21
N ALA A 329 -1.40 -13.97 -4.45
CA ALA A 329 -1.34 -12.56 -4.81
C ALA A 329 -2.49 -12.29 -5.81
N THR A 330 -3.07 -11.10 -5.79
CA THR A 330 -4.11 -10.70 -6.76
C THR A 330 -3.58 -10.42 -8.17
N HIS A 331 -2.25 -10.43 -8.36
CA HIS A 331 -1.61 -10.26 -9.67
C HIS A 331 -0.40 -11.21 -9.78
N HIS A 332 -0.33 -12.00 -10.86
CA HIS A 332 0.76 -12.95 -11.15
C HIS A 332 1.83 -12.31 -12.04
N HIS A 333 3.09 -12.71 -11.86
CA HIS A 333 4.19 -12.33 -12.75
C HIS A 333 4.56 -13.53 -13.61
N HIS A 334 4.50 -13.38 -14.93
CA HIS A 334 5.24 -14.23 -15.85
C HIS A 334 6.41 -13.40 -16.39
N ILE A 335 7.63 -13.96 -16.35
CA ILE A 335 8.84 -13.30 -16.84
C ILE A 335 9.36 -14.11 -18.01
N SER A 336 9.41 -13.50 -19.20
CA SER A 336 10.03 -14.13 -20.37
C SER A 336 11.55 -14.22 -20.19
N ALA A 337 12.20 -15.11 -20.94
CA ALA A 337 13.65 -15.37 -20.86
C ALA A 337 14.56 -14.14 -21.07
N ARG A 338 14.01 -12.97 -21.43
CA ARG A 338 14.72 -11.70 -21.62
C ARG A 338 14.40 -10.64 -20.56
N GLY A 339 13.71 -10.99 -19.48
CA GLY A 339 13.38 -10.05 -18.40
C GLY A 339 12.22 -9.09 -18.72
N ALA A 340 11.42 -9.36 -19.77
CA ALA A 340 10.18 -8.63 -20.00
C ALA A 340 9.10 -9.14 -19.03
N PHE A 341 8.43 -8.20 -18.38
CA PHE A 341 7.45 -8.42 -17.34
C PHE A 341 6.07 -8.56 -17.97
N GLU A 342 5.36 -9.65 -17.68
CA GLU A 342 3.93 -9.77 -17.96
C GLU A 342 3.19 -9.87 -16.64
N GLU A 343 2.64 -8.73 -16.19
CA GLU A 343 1.66 -8.72 -15.10
C GLU A 343 0.32 -9.21 -15.68
N GLN A 344 -0.05 -10.46 -15.37
CA GLN A 344 -1.38 -10.96 -15.67
C GLN A 344 -2.34 -10.47 -14.58
N GLY A 345 -3.10 -9.42 -14.89
CA GLY A 345 -4.20 -8.93 -14.05
C GLY A 345 -5.51 -9.66 -14.37
N GLY A 346 -6.34 -9.89 -13.36
CA GLY A 346 -7.71 -10.39 -13.53
C GLY A 346 -8.04 -11.70 -12.81
N ILE A 347 -9.31 -12.09 -12.90
CA ILE A 347 -9.90 -13.26 -12.22
C ILE A 347 -9.20 -14.58 -12.64
N GLU A 348 -8.72 -14.67 -13.88
CA GLU A 348 -7.94 -15.83 -14.36
C GLU A 348 -6.62 -16.04 -13.60
N ALA A 349 -5.94 -14.96 -13.20
CA ALA A 349 -4.68 -15.05 -12.43
C ALA A 349 -4.91 -15.53 -10.99
N SER A 350 -6.03 -15.13 -10.37
CA SER A 350 -6.48 -15.66 -9.06
C SER A 350 -6.76 -17.17 -9.13
N LEU A 351 -7.33 -17.63 -10.25
CA LEU A 351 -7.66 -19.04 -10.44
C LEU A 351 -6.41 -19.87 -10.71
N LYS A 352 -5.52 -19.38 -11.56
CA LYS A 352 -4.22 -19.99 -11.86
C LYS A 352 -3.33 -20.09 -10.62
N ASN A 353 -3.33 -19.08 -9.74
CA ASN A 353 -2.63 -19.14 -8.45
C ASN A 353 -3.16 -20.23 -7.51
N THR A 354 -4.47 -20.45 -7.51
CA THR A 354 -5.06 -21.53 -6.70
C THR A 354 -4.66 -22.90 -7.26
N VAL A 355 -4.61 -23.02 -8.59
CA VAL A 355 -4.23 -24.26 -9.28
C VAL A 355 -2.72 -24.54 -9.18
N ASP A 356 -1.85 -23.55 -9.40
CA ASP A 356 -0.39 -23.71 -9.31
C ASP A 356 0.11 -23.94 -7.88
N ALA A 357 -0.59 -23.36 -6.88
CA ALA A 357 -0.34 -23.65 -5.47
C ALA A 357 -0.80 -25.07 -5.06
N VAL A 358 -1.88 -25.58 -5.65
CA VAL A 358 -2.41 -26.94 -5.40
C VAL A 358 -1.59 -28.02 -6.15
N LEU A 359 -1.07 -27.70 -7.33
CA LEU A 359 -0.29 -28.63 -8.17
C LEU A 359 1.23 -28.61 -7.91
N GLY A 360 1.71 -27.78 -6.97
CA GLY A 360 3.14 -27.73 -6.61
C GLY A 360 4.05 -27.11 -7.68
N LEU A 361 3.50 -26.49 -8.73
CA LEU A 361 4.27 -25.81 -9.78
C LEU A 361 4.64 -24.37 -9.38
N GLY A 362 3.95 -23.78 -8.38
CA GLY A 362 4.24 -22.45 -7.81
C GLY A 362 5.43 -22.38 -6.83
N LEU A 363 6.25 -23.42 -6.71
CA LEU A 363 7.29 -23.58 -5.67
C LEU A 363 8.47 -22.58 -5.74
N TRP A 364 8.65 -21.88 -6.87
CA TRP A 364 9.81 -20.99 -7.07
C TRP A 364 9.57 -19.53 -6.71
N SER A 365 8.31 -19.07 -6.71
CA SER A 365 7.96 -17.70 -6.30
C SER A 365 7.57 -17.65 -4.83
N ARG A 366 8.08 -16.67 -4.10
CA ARG A 366 7.76 -16.44 -2.68
C ARG A 366 6.97 -15.14 -2.57
N LEU A 367 5.73 -15.26 -2.13
CA LEU A 367 4.88 -14.12 -1.85
C LEU A 367 4.90 -13.86 -0.36
N HIS A 368 5.14 -12.61 0.00
CA HIS A 368 5.17 -12.16 1.37
C HIS A 368 4.26 -10.96 1.56
N GLY A 369 3.75 -10.82 2.79
CA GLY A 369 3.04 -9.61 3.15
C GLY A 369 3.12 -9.28 4.63
N LEU A 370 3.22 -7.99 4.92
CA LEU A 370 3.36 -7.45 6.27
C LEU A 370 2.34 -6.35 6.48
N ASN A 371 1.57 -6.44 7.56
CA ASN A 371 0.68 -5.34 7.93
C ASN A 371 1.50 -4.15 8.41
N LEU A 372 1.12 -2.96 7.93
CA LEU A 372 1.76 -1.72 8.31
C LEU A 372 0.85 -0.95 9.26
N ALA A 373 1.45 -0.18 10.15
CA ALA A 373 0.81 0.93 10.82
C ALA A 373 1.07 2.20 9.98
N ALA A 374 0.50 2.29 8.77
CA ALA A 374 0.79 3.41 7.87
C ALA A 374 0.30 4.72 8.48
N GLY A 375 1.20 5.70 8.56
CA GLY A 375 0.96 6.95 9.30
C GLY A 375 1.43 6.93 10.76
N GLY A 376 1.99 5.82 11.23
CA GLY A 376 2.64 5.69 12.54
C GLY A 376 1.79 4.95 13.58
N TRP A 377 2.39 3.97 14.26
CA TRP A 377 1.70 3.22 15.33
C TRP A 377 1.34 4.14 16.49
N GLY A 378 0.07 4.12 16.88
CA GLY A 378 -0.45 4.96 17.97
C GLY A 378 -0.89 6.36 17.54
N ASN A 379 -0.57 6.81 16.32
CA ASN A 379 -1.17 8.02 15.77
C ASN A 379 -2.65 7.76 15.45
N ARG A 380 -3.41 8.85 15.25
CA ARG A 380 -4.82 8.77 14.86
C ARG A 380 -5.00 8.97 13.37
N ASP A 381 -5.86 8.16 12.76
CA ASP A 381 -6.28 8.36 11.36
C ASP A 381 -7.30 9.51 11.24
N PHE A 382 -7.76 9.78 10.02
CA PHE A 382 -8.77 10.82 9.75
C PHE A 382 -10.17 10.50 10.30
N ASN A 383 -10.41 9.29 10.79
CA ASN A 383 -11.61 8.91 11.54
C ASN A 383 -11.39 8.94 13.07
N ASN A 384 -10.24 9.43 13.52
CA ASN A 384 -9.82 9.45 14.92
C ASN A 384 -9.55 8.06 15.53
N ASP A 385 -9.43 7.02 14.71
CA ASP A 385 -9.06 5.66 15.14
C ASP A 385 -7.55 5.55 15.34
N VAL A 386 -7.15 4.70 16.29
CA VAL A 386 -5.73 4.42 16.54
C VAL A 386 -5.16 3.55 15.40
N ILE A 387 -4.12 4.05 14.76
CA ILE A 387 -3.41 3.32 13.70
C ILE A 387 -2.64 2.15 14.32
N THR A 388 -2.90 0.94 13.84
CA THR A 388 -2.28 -0.32 14.30
C THR A 388 -1.88 -1.19 13.10
N PRO A 389 -0.97 -2.18 13.24
CA PRO A 389 -0.60 -3.10 12.15
C PRO A 389 -1.67 -4.18 11.91
N ASP A 390 -2.92 -3.76 11.73
CA ASP A 390 -4.10 -4.63 11.56
C ASP A 390 -4.33 -5.09 10.12
N GLY A 391 -3.62 -4.47 9.17
CA GLY A 391 -3.77 -4.68 7.74
C GLY A 391 -4.89 -3.86 7.11
N GLY A 392 -5.69 -3.13 7.90
CA GLY A 392 -6.63 -2.11 7.44
C GLY A 392 -5.93 -0.77 7.18
N HIS A 393 -4.93 -0.46 8.00
CA HIS A 393 -4.08 0.73 7.90
C HIS A 393 -2.88 0.56 6.96
N GLY A 394 -3.02 -0.25 5.91
CA GLY A 394 -1.95 -0.51 4.94
C GLY A 394 -1.27 -1.86 5.10
N HIS A 395 -0.76 -2.35 3.97
CA HIS A 395 -0.14 -3.65 3.87
C HIS A 395 1.00 -3.61 2.84
N LEU A 396 2.19 -4.06 3.23
CA LEU A 396 3.34 -4.20 2.34
C LEU A 396 3.27 -5.56 1.66
N PHE A 397 3.33 -5.57 0.34
CA PHE A 397 3.47 -6.76 -0.49
C PHE A 397 4.90 -6.90 -1.03
N ILE A 398 5.47 -8.10 -0.94
CA ILE A 398 6.75 -8.45 -1.58
C ILE A 398 6.58 -9.77 -2.33
N GLY A 399 6.68 -9.74 -3.65
CA GLY A 399 6.84 -10.92 -4.48
C GLY A 399 8.31 -11.13 -4.81
N PHE A 400 8.84 -12.33 -4.61
CA PHE A 400 10.21 -12.66 -4.94
C PHE A 400 10.30 -13.89 -5.83
N GLN A 401 10.99 -13.74 -6.96
CA GLN A 401 11.42 -14.83 -7.80
C GLN A 401 12.95 -14.86 -7.82
N PRO A 402 13.58 -15.95 -7.35
CA PRO A 402 15.03 -16.05 -7.33
C PRO A 402 15.62 -16.03 -8.75
N PRO A 403 16.80 -15.41 -8.94
CA PRO A 403 17.57 -15.57 -10.16
C PRO A 403 18.01 -17.03 -10.35
N THR A 404 18.22 -17.42 -11.60
CA THR A 404 18.81 -18.71 -12.00
C THR A 404 20.13 -18.46 -12.74
N PRO A 405 20.93 -19.49 -13.06
CA PRO A 405 22.10 -19.33 -13.92
C PRO A 405 21.80 -18.80 -15.33
N TRP A 406 20.54 -18.93 -15.77
CA TRP A 406 20.13 -18.64 -17.14
C TRP A 406 19.29 -17.36 -17.24
N HIS A 407 18.57 -17.02 -16.16
CA HIS A 407 17.59 -15.94 -16.13
C HIS A 407 17.75 -15.07 -14.89
N ASP A 408 17.54 -13.77 -15.06
CA ASP A 408 17.44 -12.82 -13.94
C ASP A 408 16.24 -13.17 -13.04
N GLY A 409 16.36 -12.78 -11.77
CA GLY A 409 15.29 -12.83 -10.80
C GLY A 409 14.57 -11.48 -10.68
N VAL A 410 13.55 -11.45 -9.83
CA VAL A 410 12.79 -10.23 -9.54
C VAL A 410 12.41 -10.14 -8.07
N VAL A 411 12.43 -8.91 -7.53
CA VAL A 411 11.61 -8.54 -6.37
C VAL A 411 10.57 -7.53 -6.83
N ALA A 412 9.30 -7.79 -6.57
CA ALA A 412 8.20 -6.85 -6.77
C ALA A 412 7.74 -6.33 -5.42
N VAL A 413 7.82 -5.02 -5.20
CA VAL A 413 7.46 -4.37 -3.95
C VAL A 413 6.25 -3.48 -4.18
N GLY A 414 5.18 -3.64 -3.40
CA GLY A 414 3.97 -2.83 -3.52
C GLY A 414 3.37 -2.45 -2.17
N MET A 415 2.70 -1.30 -2.13
CA MET A 415 1.85 -0.92 -1.01
C MET A 415 0.40 -1.18 -1.38
N GLU A 416 -0.22 -2.09 -0.65
CA GLU A 416 -1.64 -2.37 -0.71
C GLU A 416 -2.36 -1.53 0.36
N THR A 417 -3.53 -0.98 0.00
CA THR A 417 -4.37 -0.23 0.94
C THR A 417 -4.81 -1.12 2.10
N THR A 418 -5.18 -2.38 1.81
CA THR A 418 -5.57 -3.35 2.83
C THR A 418 -5.04 -4.75 2.54
N ALA A 419 -4.82 -5.50 3.62
CA ALA A 419 -4.43 -6.90 3.55
C ALA A 419 -5.52 -7.71 2.82
N PRO A 420 -5.15 -8.55 1.83
CA PRO A 420 -6.10 -9.44 1.18
C PRO A 420 -6.82 -10.35 2.16
N LYS A 421 -8.11 -10.51 1.94
CA LYS A 421 -8.91 -11.50 2.65
C LYS A 421 -8.37 -12.90 2.39
N MET A 422 -7.99 -13.61 3.45
CA MET A 422 -7.59 -15.02 3.34
C MET A 422 -8.82 -15.88 3.00
N PRO A 423 -8.75 -16.82 2.02
CA PRO A 423 -9.88 -17.63 1.57
C PRO A 423 -10.58 -18.40 2.70
N TRP A 424 -9.82 -18.85 3.70
CA TRP A 424 -10.32 -19.58 4.87
C TRP A 424 -10.79 -18.66 6.00
N SER A 425 -10.48 -17.37 5.95
CA SER A 425 -10.90 -16.40 6.97
C SER A 425 -12.22 -15.75 6.57
N ARG A 426 -13.21 -15.84 7.45
CA ARG A 426 -14.44 -15.04 7.33
C ARG A 426 -14.23 -13.58 7.74
N LYS A 427 -13.13 -13.26 8.42
CA LYS A 427 -12.82 -11.91 8.90
C LYS A 427 -12.50 -10.99 7.71
N LYS A 428 -13.28 -9.92 7.56
CA LYS A 428 -12.97 -8.82 6.64
C LYS A 428 -11.98 -7.87 7.33
N ILE A 429 -11.09 -7.28 6.55
CA ILE A 429 -10.14 -6.26 7.01
C ILE A 429 -10.43 -5.01 6.18
N PRO A 430 -11.40 -4.17 6.62
CA PRO A 430 -11.72 -2.95 5.90
C PRO A 430 -10.62 -1.91 6.09
N SER A 431 -10.44 -1.04 5.09
CA SER A 431 -9.65 0.17 5.24
C SER A 431 -10.42 1.20 6.07
N PRO A 432 -9.75 2.28 6.53
CA PRO A 432 -10.41 3.46 7.09
C PRO A 432 -11.52 4.07 6.22
N VAL A 433 -11.55 3.79 4.91
CA VAL A 433 -12.60 4.24 3.97
C VAL A 433 -13.57 3.14 3.55
N GLY A 434 -13.60 2.03 4.28
CA GLY A 434 -14.54 0.92 4.06
C GLY A 434 -14.15 -0.06 2.95
N TYR A 435 -12.97 0.08 2.35
CA TYR A 435 -12.51 -0.82 1.28
C TYR A 435 -12.11 -2.18 1.83
N VAL A 436 -12.56 -3.27 1.22
CA VAL A 436 -12.10 -4.64 1.54
C VAL A 436 -11.39 -5.23 0.34
N HIS A 437 -10.15 -5.67 0.51
CA HIS A 437 -9.40 -6.35 -0.54
C HIS A 437 -9.79 -7.83 -0.58
N ASP A 438 -10.50 -8.23 -1.64
CA ASP A 438 -10.95 -9.61 -1.90
C ASP A 438 -10.47 -10.12 -3.27
N ALA A 439 -10.73 -11.38 -3.59
CA ALA A 439 -10.27 -11.98 -4.85
C ALA A 439 -10.91 -11.36 -6.12
N ARG A 440 -11.96 -10.54 -5.97
CA ARG A 440 -12.61 -9.81 -7.08
C ARG A 440 -12.09 -8.37 -7.20
N SER A 441 -11.25 -7.97 -6.26
CA SER A 441 -10.63 -6.66 -6.27
C SER A 441 -9.64 -6.57 -7.41
N THR A 442 -9.89 -5.63 -8.31
CA THR A 442 -8.98 -5.26 -9.39
C THR A 442 -8.37 -3.91 -9.03
N GLU A 443 -7.26 -3.55 -9.69
CA GLU A 443 -6.70 -2.22 -9.53
C GLU A 443 -7.74 -1.11 -9.81
N LYS A 444 -8.64 -1.36 -10.77
CA LYS A 444 -9.74 -0.48 -11.19
C LYS A 444 -10.85 -0.33 -10.14
N THR A 445 -11.07 -1.34 -9.30
CA THR A 445 -12.11 -1.33 -8.24
C THR A 445 -11.55 -1.07 -6.85
N ALA A 446 -10.22 -1.09 -6.69
CA ALA A 446 -9.54 -0.82 -5.44
C ALA A 446 -9.50 0.69 -5.11
N ASN A 447 -9.41 1.03 -3.82
CA ASN A 447 -9.33 2.40 -3.32
C ASN A 447 -8.40 3.27 -4.20
N PRO A 448 -8.88 4.40 -4.73
CA PRO A 448 -8.07 5.24 -5.62
C PRO A 448 -6.91 5.92 -4.88
N GLU A 449 -6.97 6.01 -3.56
CA GLU A 449 -5.91 6.53 -2.68
C GLU A 449 -5.29 5.40 -1.82
N SER A 450 -3.99 5.47 -1.57
CA SER A 450 -3.33 4.54 -0.64
C SER A 450 -3.40 5.04 0.81
N SER A 451 -2.99 4.19 1.75
CA SER A 451 -2.80 4.58 3.16
C SER A 451 -1.64 5.58 3.38
N PHE A 452 -0.93 5.95 2.33
CA PHE A 452 0.15 6.96 2.32
C PHE A 452 -0.24 8.19 1.50
N HIS A 453 -1.54 8.47 1.32
CA HIS A 453 -2.09 9.66 0.65
C HIS A 453 -1.76 9.82 -0.85
N GLY A 454 -1.17 8.80 -1.47
CA GLY A 454 -0.88 8.81 -2.89
C GLY A 454 -2.07 8.32 -3.71
N HIS A 455 -2.52 9.12 -4.69
CA HIS A 455 -3.60 8.74 -5.60
C HIS A 455 -3.07 7.95 -6.81
N LYS A 456 -3.74 6.87 -7.22
CA LYS A 456 -3.27 5.96 -8.29
C LYS A 456 -3.08 6.61 -9.65
N SER A 457 -3.86 7.63 -9.95
CA SER A 457 -3.73 8.42 -11.18
C SER A 457 -2.48 9.29 -11.24
N GLU A 458 -1.76 9.43 -10.13
CA GLU A 458 -0.59 10.29 -9.97
C GLU A 458 0.70 9.47 -9.82
N LYS A 459 0.64 8.18 -10.19
CA LYS A 459 1.82 7.31 -10.24
C LYS A 459 2.91 7.96 -11.06
N ILE A 460 4.14 7.81 -10.57
CA ILE A 460 5.35 8.17 -11.30
C ILE A 460 5.72 7.07 -12.30
N GLY A 461 6.33 7.48 -13.40
CA GLY A 461 6.62 6.61 -14.53
C GLY A 461 5.41 6.35 -15.42
N GLY A 462 5.62 6.46 -16.73
CA GLY A 462 4.61 6.15 -17.73
C GLY A 462 4.68 4.70 -18.20
N GLY A 463 3.99 4.43 -19.30
CA GLY A 463 4.00 3.13 -19.98
C GLY A 463 2.89 2.19 -19.53
N GLU A 464 2.81 1.05 -20.20
CA GLU A 464 1.92 -0.05 -19.88
C GLU A 464 2.53 -0.93 -18.78
N LEU A 465 1.76 -1.89 -18.28
CA LEU A 465 2.22 -2.86 -17.27
C LEU A 465 3.53 -3.57 -17.65
N ARG A 466 3.72 -3.86 -18.95
CA ARG A 466 4.92 -4.52 -19.48
C ARG A 466 6.19 -3.65 -19.42
N ASP A 467 6.05 -2.34 -19.32
CA ASP A 467 7.17 -1.40 -19.41
C ASP A 467 7.85 -1.17 -18.06
N ASN A 468 7.30 -1.70 -16.96
CA ASN A 468 7.79 -1.47 -15.60
C ASN A 468 7.91 0.01 -15.28
N SER A 469 6.77 0.69 -15.13
CA SER A 469 6.70 2.12 -14.78
C SER A 469 7.74 2.57 -13.74
N ARG A 470 8.05 1.72 -12.75
CA ARG A 470 9.09 1.93 -11.74
C ARG A 470 10.00 0.70 -11.65
N LEU A 471 11.30 0.92 -11.80
CA LEU A 471 12.33 -0.13 -11.85
C LEU A 471 13.53 0.22 -10.95
N VAL A 472 14.14 -0.79 -10.35
CA VAL A 472 15.51 -0.75 -9.84
C VAL A 472 16.27 -1.87 -10.55
N ASP A 473 17.28 -1.56 -11.36
CA ASP A 473 18.12 -2.59 -12.00
C ASP A 473 19.43 -2.74 -11.21
N LEU A 474 19.60 -3.87 -10.52
CA LEU A 474 20.81 -4.07 -9.71
C LEU A 474 22.07 -4.29 -10.57
N ASN A 475 21.93 -4.53 -11.89
CA ASN A 475 23.10 -4.51 -12.79
C ASN A 475 23.77 -3.14 -12.82
N ASP A 476 23.02 -2.06 -12.58
CA ASP A 476 23.56 -0.69 -12.59
C ASP A 476 24.51 -0.42 -11.41
N LEU A 477 24.50 -1.28 -10.38
CA LEU A 477 25.44 -1.21 -9.26
C LEU A 477 26.80 -1.89 -9.58
N GLY A 478 26.94 -2.44 -10.79
CA GLY A 478 28.16 -3.11 -11.25
C GLY A 478 28.21 -4.61 -10.93
N PRO A 479 29.34 -5.28 -11.26
CA PRO A 479 29.46 -6.73 -11.12
C PRO A 479 29.36 -7.20 -9.65
N ASP A 480 29.80 -6.38 -8.70
CA ASP A 480 29.74 -6.64 -7.25
C ASP A 480 28.52 -5.98 -6.57
N TRP A 481 27.40 -5.89 -7.29
CA TRP A 481 26.17 -5.24 -6.82
C TRP A 481 25.72 -5.67 -5.42
N LYS A 482 25.96 -6.92 -5.02
CA LYS A 482 25.63 -7.44 -3.69
C LYS A 482 26.40 -6.71 -2.58
N ASN A 483 27.70 -6.54 -2.78
CA ASN A 483 28.56 -5.84 -1.84
C ASN A 483 28.21 -4.35 -1.81
N ALA A 484 28.04 -3.73 -2.98
CA ALA A 484 27.62 -2.34 -3.09
C ALA A 484 26.30 -2.08 -2.35
N LEU A 485 25.30 -2.96 -2.53
CA LEU A 485 24.01 -2.84 -1.87
C LEU A 485 24.09 -3.09 -0.35
N ASN A 486 24.88 -4.07 0.09
CA ASN A 486 25.12 -4.32 1.52
C ASN A 486 25.86 -3.16 2.20
N ASP A 487 26.88 -2.59 1.54
CA ASP A 487 27.62 -1.44 2.03
C ASP A 487 26.72 -0.20 2.13
N LEU A 488 25.85 0.02 1.14
CA LEU A 488 24.86 1.09 1.18
C LEU A 488 23.88 0.90 2.34
N ALA A 489 23.38 -0.31 2.54
CA ALA A 489 22.49 -0.59 3.66
C ALA A 489 23.17 -0.42 5.01
N ARG A 490 24.43 -0.85 5.14
CA ARG A 490 25.24 -0.62 6.34
C ARG A 490 25.39 0.87 6.64
N GLN A 491 25.72 1.68 5.62
CA GLN A 491 25.85 3.13 5.78
C GLN A 491 24.55 3.78 6.29
N TRP A 492 23.39 3.39 5.73
CA TRP A 492 22.10 3.87 6.20
C TRP A 492 21.77 3.39 7.63
N GLU A 493 22.07 2.13 7.96
CA GLU A 493 21.87 1.60 9.31
C GLU A 493 22.72 2.34 10.35
N GLU A 494 24.00 2.59 10.05
CA GLU A 494 24.90 3.39 10.89
C GLU A 494 24.40 4.83 11.05
N TYR A 495 23.95 5.46 9.96
CA TYR A 495 23.42 6.82 9.98
C TYR A 495 22.15 6.94 10.83
N LEU A 496 21.20 6.03 10.65
CA LEU A 496 19.96 5.99 11.44
C LEU A 496 20.24 5.66 12.92
N ALA A 497 21.18 4.76 13.20
CA ALA A 497 21.58 4.44 14.56
C ALA A 497 22.22 5.65 15.27
N ALA A 498 23.12 6.37 14.58
CA ALA A 498 23.72 7.59 15.09
C ALA A 498 22.67 8.68 15.34
N ALA A 499 21.73 8.87 14.40
CA ALA A 499 20.63 9.82 14.57
C ALA A 499 19.72 9.46 15.75
N LYS A 500 19.42 8.16 15.95
CA LYS A 500 18.65 7.67 17.11
C LYS A 500 19.33 7.99 18.44
N LEU A 501 20.65 7.89 18.52
CA LEU A 501 21.40 8.26 19.73
C LEU A 501 21.35 9.77 20.03
N GLN A 502 21.13 10.61 19.01
CA GLN A 502 21.02 12.07 19.16
C GLN A 502 19.62 12.54 19.53
N GLY A 503 18.59 11.71 19.33
CA GLY A 503 17.21 11.97 19.75
C GLY A 503 16.17 11.75 18.67
N ALA A 504 14.89 11.88 19.05
CA ALA A 504 13.76 11.62 18.16
C ALA A 504 13.73 12.55 16.94
N GLU A 505 14.10 13.83 17.12
CA GLU A 505 14.11 14.82 16.03
C GLU A 505 15.21 14.52 15.00
N GLN A 506 16.40 14.13 15.44
CA GLN A 506 17.49 13.73 14.53
C GLN A 506 17.12 12.46 13.78
N LEU A 507 16.55 11.46 14.47
CA LEU A 507 16.05 10.26 13.81
C LEU A 507 14.96 10.59 12.79
N ARG A 508 14.02 11.49 13.11
CA ARG A 508 12.98 11.96 12.18
C ARG A 508 13.60 12.55 10.92
N ARG A 509 14.60 13.42 11.04
CA ARG A 509 15.30 14.02 9.89
C ARG A 509 16.01 12.96 9.05
N ALA A 510 16.74 12.04 9.69
CA ALA A 510 17.44 10.97 8.98
C ALA A 510 16.48 10.03 8.23
N LEU A 511 15.31 9.74 8.81
CA LEU A 511 14.24 8.99 8.13
C LEU A 511 13.62 9.79 6.97
N ALA A 512 13.43 11.10 7.12
CA ALA A 512 12.94 11.97 6.06
C ALA A 512 13.91 11.98 4.86
N GLU A 513 15.23 11.93 5.11
CA GLU A 513 16.23 11.81 4.05
C GLU A 513 16.20 10.44 3.36
N LEU A 514 15.99 9.36 4.12
CA LEU A 514 15.89 8.01 3.56
C LEU A 514 14.71 7.89 2.58
N VAL A 515 13.55 8.45 2.94
CA VAL A 515 12.33 8.36 2.11
C VAL A 515 12.22 9.50 1.09
N GLY A 516 13.08 10.50 1.19
CA GLY A 516 13.11 11.71 0.36
C GLY A 516 13.76 11.51 -1.00
N ARG A 517 14.26 12.59 -1.60
CA ARG A 517 14.92 12.55 -2.92
C ARG A 517 16.03 11.51 -3.00
N ARG A 518 16.16 10.88 -4.17
CA ARG A 518 17.22 9.90 -4.43
C ARG A 518 18.60 10.56 -4.36
N ARG A 519 19.51 10.00 -3.55
CA ARG A 519 20.90 10.48 -3.39
C ARG A 519 21.96 9.38 -3.48
N GLY A 520 21.57 8.12 -3.60
CA GLY A 520 22.49 6.98 -3.66
C GLY A 520 23.16 6.59 -2.34
N GLY A 521 23.00 7.38 -1.26
CA GLY A 521 23.58 7.15 0.05
C GLY A 521 23.11 8.17 1.11
N PRO A 522 23.35 7.90 2.41
CA PRO A 522 23.09 8.89 3.46
C PRO A 522 24.00 10.12 3.25
N PRO A 523 23.60 11.31 3.74
CA PRO A 523 24.48 12.47 3.67
C PRO A 523 25.78 12.21 4.44
N LYS A 524 26.89 12.75 3.91
CA LYS A 524 28.19 12.63 4.57
C LYS A 524 28.18 13.40 5.90
N PRO A 525 28.71 12.83 6.99
CA PRO A 525 28.84 13.54 8.26
C PRO A 525 29.60 14.86 8.08
N GLY A 526 28.98 15.98 8.49
CA GLY A 526 29.61 17.30 8.44
C GLY A 526 29.40 18.12 7.16
N ALA A 527 28.64 17.62 6.17
CA ALA A 527 28.15 18.48 5.10
C ALA A 527 27.08 19.45 5.66
N PRO A 528 27.24 20.78 5.51
CA PRO A 528 26.23 21.73 5.96
C PRO A 528 24.89 21.41 5.28
N GLY A 529 23.84 21.22 6.09
CA GLY A 529 22.51 20.87 5.62
C GLY A 529 21.98 21.95 4.68
N SER A 530 21.80 21.60 3.40
CA SER A 530 20.99 22.39 2.48
C SER A 530 19.52 22.20 2.86
N GLY A 531 18.99 23.08 3.71
CA GLY A 531 17.56 23.11 4.03
C GLY A 531 17.26 23.62 5.43
N GLU A 532 17.59 24.87 5.72
CA GLU A 532 16.70 25.63 6.61
C GLU A 532 15.40 25.91 5.83
N PRO A 533 14.22 25.63 6.38
CA PRO A 533 13.00 26.18 5.85
C PRO A 533 13.08 27.70 6.01
N SER A 534 12.95 28.43 4.90
CA SER A 534 12.91 29.88 4.87
C SER A 534 11.80 30.40 5.78
N GLY A 535 12.16 30.76 7.01
CA GLY A 535 11.31 31.49 7.94
C GLY A 535 11.06 32.88 7.36
N SER A 536 9.81 33.15 7.04
CA SER A 536 9.30 34.46 6.68
C SER A 536 9.61 35.46 7.79
N GLY A 537 10.44 36.46 7.47
CA GLY A 537 10.62 37.64 8.31
C GLY A 537 9.30 38.40 8.43
N GLY A 538 8.70 38.34 9.62
CA GLY A 538 7.62 39.24 10.01
C GLY A 538 8.16 40.66 10.20
N PRO A 539 7.41 41.70 9.82
CA PRO A 539 7.83 43.08 9.98
C PRO A 539 7.81 43.46 11.47
N SER A 540 8.94 43.93 11.99
CA SER A 540 9.03 44.56 13.29
C SER A 540 8.27 45.88 13.28
N GLY A 541 7.19 45.91 14.06
CA GLY A 541 6.40 47.10 14.33
C GLY A 541 7.20 48.15 15.10
N SER A 542 7.01 49.38 14.66
CA SER A 542 7.34 50.64 15.30
C SER A 542 6.89 50.73 16.76
N GLY A 543 7.80 51.12 17.65
CA GLY A 543 7.51 51.65 18.98
C GLY A 543 8.46 52.81 19.26
N GLY A 544 7.89 54.00 19.48
CA GLY A 544 8.60 55.28 19.49
C GLY A 544 9.39 55.63 20.74
N GLY A 545 10.02 56.81 20.68
CA GLY A 545 10.68 57.45 21.81
C GLY A 545 10.97 58.91 21.47
N ALA A 546 10.24 59.80 22.12
CA ALA A 546 10.43 61.25 22.09
C ALA A 546 11.74 61.67 22.78
N ALA A 547 12.41 62.67 22.20
CA ALA A 547 13.10 63.78 22.86
C ALA A 547 13.37 64.87 21.81
#